data_AF-A0A6S7IUM3-F1
#
_entry.id   AF-A0A6S7IUM3-F1
#
_cell.length_a   1.000
_cell.length_b   1.000
_cell.length_c   1.000
_cell.angle_alpha   90.00
_cell.angle_beta   90.00
_cell.angle_gamma   90.00
#
_symmetry.space_group_name_H-M   'P 1'
#
loop_
_entity.id
_entity.type
_entity.pdbx_description
1 polymer ?
#
loop_
_entity_poly.entity_id
_entity_poly.type
_entity_poly.pdbx_seq_one_letter_code
_entity_poly.pdbx_strand_id
1 'polypeptide(L)'
;MAARNPSPPPISEQEADVLYSDNIGDTLFSRKWVLKVLFNATQQIKSDNENINVADSLDSELCELWDMSMNKDVAIFLQEVDGVDIFLEIILGSKSSRLTEISIGIMANMACQEDICKDITNREKLIEVMLILMDHRDAPILVEVTRLVHVAISKNETRDKWMNAIQHSTLLDNLIFILENSVNEELLLNCSLLLSSLLTYNKSLVEIVDDEKLRKAVVEAIKQTK
;
A
#
# COMPACT_ATOMS: atom_id res chain seq x y z
N MET A 1 -3.10 27.26 47.09
CA MET A 1 -2.46 26.10 46.46
C MET A 1 -3.58 25.18 45.99
N ALA A 2 -3.80 25.08 44.68
CA ALA A 2 -4.84 24.19 44.15
C ALA A 2 -4.44 22.74 44.45
N ALA A 3 -5.33 21.98 45.08
CA ALA A 3 -5.10 20.58 45.39
C ALA A 3 -4.88 19.83 44.07
N ARG A 4 -3.73 19.17 43.93
CA ARG A 4 -3.48 18.27 42.81
C ARG A 4 -4.53 17.16 42.87
N ASN A 5 -5.09 16.82 41.72
CA ASN A 5 -5.96 15.65 41.62
C ASN A 5 -5.18 14.41 42.12
N PRO A 6 -5.79 13.55 42.95
CA PRO A 6 -5.14 12.32 43.37
C PRO A 6 -4.85 11.43 42.16
N SER A 7 -3.76 10.67 42.22
CA SER A 7 -3.41 9.70 41.19
C SER A 7 -4.51 8.64 41.05
N PRO A 8 -4.76 8.11 39.84
CA PRO A 8 -5.68 7.01 39.65
C PRO A 8 -5.31 5.82 40.54
N PRO A 9 -6.29 5.05 41.06
CA PRO A 9 -5.99 3.83 41.80
C PRO A 9 -5.20 2.85 40.91
N PRO A 10 -4.26 2.09 41.48
CA PRO A 10 -3.51 1.08 40.73
C PRO A 10 -4.47 0.01 40.21
N ILE A 11 -4.43 -0.23 38.90
CA ILE A 11 -5.23 -1.24 38.21
C ILE A 11 -4.61 -2.61 38.52
N SER A 12 -5.43 -3.60 38.87
CA SER A 12 -4.96 -4.98 39.07
C SER A 12 -4.59 -5.65 37.72
N GLU A 13 -3.73 -6.68 37.73
CA GLU A 13 -3.38 -7.41 36.50
C GLU A 13 -4.60 -7.96 35.76
N GLN A 14 -5.61 -8.47 36.49
CA GLN A 14 -6.85 -8.98 35.92
C GLN A 14 -7.70 -7.87 35.27
N GLU A 15 -7.75 -6.68 35.87
CA GLU A 15 -8.46 -5.53 35.29
C GLU A 15 -7.72 -4.97 34.08
N ALA A 16 -6.39 -4.99 34.08
CA ALA A 16 -5.57 -4.60 32.94
C ALA A 16 -5.77 -5.57 31.77
N ASP A 17 -5.74 -6.88 32.00
CA ASP A 17 -5.97 -7.89 30.97
C ASP A 17 -7.33 -7.73 30.30
N VAL A 18 -8.39 -7.45 31.08
CA VAL A 18 -9.72 -7.20 30.52
C VAL A 18 -9.74 -5.89 29.72
N LEU A 19 -9.17 -4.82 30.27
CA LEU A 19 -9.19 -3.49 29.67
C LEU A 19 -8.43 -3.43 28.34
N TYR A 20 -7.33 -4.18 28.23
CA TYR A 20 -6.44 -4.20 27.06
C TYR A 20 -6.62 -5.45 26.18
N SER A 21 -7.58 -6.32 26.50
CA SER A 21 -7.83 -7.57 25.74
C SER A 21 -8.13 -7.38 24.25
N ASP A 22 -8.66 -6.21 23.87
CA ASP A 22 -8.98 -5.88 22.48
C ASP A 22 -7.85 -5.13 21.76
N ASN A 23 -6.76 -4.82 22.45
CA ASN A 23 -5.67 -4.05 21.87
C ASN A 23 -4.87 -4.87 20.86
N ILE A 24 -4.40 -4.20 19.82
CA ILE A 24 -3.43 -4.76 18.87
C ILE A 24 -2.02 -4.51 19.42
N GLY A 25 -1.35 -5.56 19.90
CA GLY A 25 -0.03 -5.44 20.52
C GLY A 25 -0.08 -4.48 21.72
N ASP A 26 0.89 -3.56 21.77
CA ASP A 26 0.96 -2.54 22.83
C ASP A 26 0.23 -1.23 22.47
N THR A 27 -0.52 -1.22 21.37
CA THR A 27 -1.25 -0.04 20.91
C THR A 27 -2.61 0.11 21.60
N LEU A 28 -3.29 1.25 21.39
CA LEU A 28 -4.69 1.45 21.80
C LEU A 28 -5.68 1.08 20.70
N PHE A 29 -5.21 0.47 19.60
CA PHE A 29 -6.05 0.13 18.46
C PHE A 29 -6.84 -1.15 18.73
N SER A 30 -8.11 -1.18 18.32
CA SER A 30 -9.05 -2.28 18.57
C SER A 30 -8.96 -3.37 17.49
N ARG A 31 -8.69 -4.62 17.89
CA ARG A 31 -8.75 -5.82 17.04
C ARG A 31 -10.15 -5.99 16.44
N LYS A 32 -11.19 -5.87 17.27
CA LYS A 32 -12.60 -6.00 16.84
C LYS A 32 -12.99 -4.95 15.81
N TRP A 33 -12.54 -3.71 15.99
CA TRP A 33 -12.84 -2.65 15.03
C TRP A 33 -12.20 -2.96 13.67
N VAL A 34 -10.92 -3.33 13.63
CA VAL A 34 -10.25 -3.71 12.38
C VAL A 34 -10.97 -4.88 11.69
N LEU A 35 -11.32 -5.93 12.43
CA LEU A 35 -12.06 -7.07 11.88
C LEU A 35 -13.43 -6.67 11.31
N LYS A 36 -14.15 -5.76 11.98
CA LYS A 36 -15.42 -5.21 11.47
C LYS A 36 -15.21 -4.46 10.16
N VAL A 37 -14.18 -3.61 10.06
CA VAL A 37 -13.86 -2.85 8.85
C VAL A 37 -13.52 -3.77 7.69
N LEU A 38 -12.65 -4.77 7.90
CA LEU A 38 -12.31 -5.77 6.88
C LEU A 38 -13.55 -6.55 6.42
N PHE A 39 -14.40 -6.99 7.37
CA PHE A 39 -15.63 -7.68 7.03
C PHE A 39 -16.55 -6.81 6.16
N ASN A 40 -16.76 -5.55 6.53
CA ASN A 40 -17.57 -4.61 5.77
C ASN A 40 -17.00 -4.39 4.35
N ALA A 41 -15.69 -4.25 4.22
CA ALA A 41 -15.01 -4.11 2.92
C ALA A 41 -15.26 -5.31 2.00
N THR A 42 -15.19 -6.54 2.53
CA THR A 42 -15.51 -7.75 1.74
C THR A 42 -16.99 -7.86 1.36
N GLN A 43 -17.91 -7.23 2.11
CA GLN A 43 -19.32 -7.22 1.75
C GLN A 43 -19.61 -6.20 0.65
N GLN A 44 -18.91 -5.06 0.65
CA GLN A 44 -19.08 -4.03 -0.38
C GLN A 44 -18.81 -4.57 -1.78
N ILE A 45 -17.76 -5.41 -1.95
CA ILE A 45 -17.46 -6.03 -3.25
C ILE A 45 -18.49 -7.09 -3.68
N LYS A 46 -19.23 -7.69 -2.74
CA LYS A 46 -20.25 -8.72 -3.03
C LYS A 46 -21.60 -8.11 -3.35
N SER A 47 -21.89 -6.94 -2.81
CA SER A 47 -23.11 -6.21 -3.09
C SER A 47 -22.90 -5.28 -4.28
N ASP A 48 -23.69 -5.42 -5.36
CA ASP A 48 -23.81 -4.39 -6.41
C ASP A 48 -24.44 -3.07 -5.88
N ASN A 49 -24.61 -2.92 -4.56
CA ASN A 49 -25.22 -1.76 -3.94
C ASN A 49 -24.25 -0.57 -3.96
N GLU A 50 -24.40 0.27 -4.98
CA GLU A 50 -23.88 1.64 -5.05
C GLU A 50 -24.61 2.58 -4.07
N ASN A 51 -24.90 2.14 -2.85
CA ASN A 51 -25.40 3.04 -1.81
C ASN A 51 -24.26 3.96 -1.38
N ILE A 52 -24.17 5.13 -2.02
CA ILE A 52 -23.11 6.13 -1.86
C ILE A 52 -22.80 6.40 -0.39
N ASN A 53 -23.82 6.57 0.47
CA ASN A 53 -23.62 6.84 1.90
C ASN A 53 -22.90 5.71 2.65
N VAL A 54 -23.10 4.44 2.24
CA VAL A 54 -22.43 3.29 2.87
C VAL A 54 -20.98 3.21 2.38
N ALA A 55 -20.76 3.48 1.09
CA ALA A 55 -19.41 3.57 0.52
C ALA A 55 -18.57 4.65 1.21
N ASP A 56 -19.10 5.87 1.36
CA ASP A 56 -18.38 6.98 2.01
C ASP A 56 -18.01 6.69 3.47
N SER A 57 -18.91 6.02 4.19
CA SER A 57 -18.66 5.63 5.59
C SER A 57 -17.55 4.59 5.71
N LEU A 58 -17.50 3.64 4.78
CA LEU A 58 -16.49 2.59 4.75
C LEU A 58 -15.15 3.10 4.24
N ASP A 59 -15.14 4.00 3.25
CA ASP A 59 -13.93 4.69 2.80
C ASP A 59 -13.27 5.45 3.96
N SER A 60 -14.07 6.09 4.82
CA SER A 60 -13.58 6.76 6.03
C SER A 60 -12.95 5.78 7.03
N GLU A 61 -13.64 4.67 7.34
CA GLU A 61 -13.10 3.63 8.23
C GLU A 61 -11.82 2.99 7.65
N LEU A 62 -11.74 2.80 6.33
CA LEU A 62 -10.55 2.25 5.67
C LEU A 62 -9.40 3.25 5.60
N CYS A 63 -9.67 4.56 5.49
CA CYS A 63 -8.63 5.58 5.63
C CYS A 63 -8.03 5.58 7.04
N GLU A 64 -8.86 5.46 8.08
CA GLU A 64 -8.37 5.30 9.45
C GLU A 64 -7.50 4.04 9.59
N LEU A 65 -7.93 2.92 8.98
CA LEU A 65 -7.13 1.70 8.95
C LEU A 65 -5.80 1.88 8.19
N TRP A 66 -5.82 2.65 7.10
CA TRP A 66 -4.61 3.00 6.36
C TRP A 66 -3.61 3.76 7.25
N ASP A 67 -4.05 4.80 7.95
CA ASP A 67 -3.18 5.52 8.90
C ASP A 67 -2.62 4.59 9.97
N MET A 68 -3.45 3.69 10.52
CA MET A 68 -3.06 2.71 11.52
C MET A 68 -2.04 1.68 11.00
N SER A 69 -2.14 1.26 9.74
CA SER A 69 -1.33 0.18 9.15
C SER A 69 0.17 0.49 9.07
N MET A 70 0.58 1.75 9.26
CA MET A 70 2.00 2.10 9.40
C MET A 70 2.60 1.58 10.72
N ASN A 71 1.76 1.34 11.74
CA ASN A 71 2.20 0.75 13.00
C ASN A 71 2.52 -0.74 12.80
N LYS A 72 3.67 -1.16 13.34
CA LYS A 72 4.16 -2.54 13.22
C LYS A 72 3.18 -3.58 13.75
N ASP A 73 2.58 -3.35 14.91
CA ASP A 73 1.68 -4.32 15.55
C ASP A 73 0.37 -4.43 14.74
N VAL A 74 -0.10 -3.32 14.17
CA VAL A 74 -1.27 -3.30 13.28
C VAL A 74 -0.98 -4.06 11.99
N ALA A 75 0.19 -3.83 11.37
CA ALA A 75 0.59 -4.55 10.16
C ALA A 75 0.70 -6.07 10.41
N ILE A 76 1.29 -6.48 11.54
CA ILE A 76 1.38 -7.90 11.94
C ILE A 76 -0.03 -8.47 12.17
N PHE A 77 -0.89 -7.75 12.89
CA PHE A 77 -2.25 -8.21 13.12
C PHE A 77 -3.05 -8.34 11.81
N LEU A 78 -2.91 -7.38 10.89
CA LEU A 78 -3.52 -7.48 9.56
C LEU A 78 -3.01 -8.71 8.80
N GLN A 79 -1.73 -9.06 8.92
CA GLN A 79 -1.20 -10.29 8.35
C GLN A 79 -1.80 -11.54 9.03
N GLU A 80 -1.92 -11.56 10.36
CA GLU A 80 -2.51 -12.68 11.12
C GLU A 80 -3.96 -13.01 10.71
N VAL A 81 -4.69 -12.02 10.22
CA VAL A 81 -6.11 -12.15 9.82
C VAL A 81 -6.30 -12.20 8.29
N ASP A 82 -5.27 -12.62 7.56
CA ASP A 82 -5.28 -12.75 6.09
C ASP A 82 -5.57 -11.44 5.33
N GLY A 83 -5.20 -10.30 5.91
CA GLY A 83 -5.46 -8.97 5.36
C GLY A 83 -4.90 -8.79 3.95
N VAL A 84 -3.73 -9.36 3.64
CA VAL A 84 -3.14 -9.31 2.29
C VAL A 84 -4.07 -9.92 1.23
N ASP A 85 -4.67 -11.08 1.53
CA ASP A 85 -5.57 -11.76 0.61
C ASP A 85 -6.92 -11.03 0.52
N ILE A 86 -7.43 -10.51 1.64
CA ILE A 86 -8.63 -9.68 1.68
C ILE A 86 -8.47 -8.43 0.79
N PHE A 87 -7.37 -7.70 0.92
CA PHE A 87 -7.12 -6.51 0.09
C PHE A 87 -6.91 -6.87 -1.38
N LEU A 88 -6.27 -8.00 -1.69
CA LEU A 88 -6.16 -8.48 -3.06
C LEU A 88 -7.53 -8.81 -3.68
N GLU A 89 -8.42 -9.45 -2.94
CA GLU A 89 -9.81 -9.69 -3.37
C GLU A 89 -10.55 -8.37 -3.63
N ILE A 90 -10.35 -7.37 -2.76
CA ILE A 90 -10.94 -6.04 -2.92
C ILE A 90 -10.42 -5.37 -4.20
N ILE A 91 -9.12 -5.36 -4.43
CA ILE A 91 -8.49 -4.77 -5.62
C ILE A 91 -9.02 -5.42 -6.91
N LEU A 92 -9.24 -6.74 -6.90
CA LEU A 92 -9.75 -7.48 -8.06
C LEU A 92 -11.26 -7.33 -8.27
N GLY A 93 -12.03 -7.12 -7.20
CA GLY A 93 -13.50 -7.08 -7.25
C GLY A 93 -14.12 -5.67 -7.23
N SER A 94 -13.37 -4.66 -6.79
CA SER A 94 -13.87 -3.30 -6.62
C SER A 94 -14.04 -2.58 -7.95
N LYS A 95 -15.17 -1.84 -8.09
CA LYS A 95 -15.37 -0.82 -9.14
C LYS A 95 -14.97 0.58 -8.68
N SER A 96 -14.69 0.76 -7.38
CA SER A 96 -14.29 2.03 -6.78
C SER A 96 -12.78 2.19 -6.84
N SER A 97 -12.30 3.18 -7.59
CA SER A 97 -10.87 3.53 -7.62
C SER A 97 -10.34 3.87 -6.24
N ARG A 98 -11.14 4.55 -5.41
CA ARG A 98 -10.77 4.94 -4.05
C ARG A 98 -10.55 3.73 -3.16
N LEU A 99 -11.41 2.72 -3.24
CA LEU A 99 -11.28 1.50 -2.46
C LEU A 99 -10.04 0.70 -2.90
N THR A 100 -9.76 0.64 -4.21
CA THR A 100 -8.55 0.03 -4.77
C THR A 100 -7.29 0.76 -4.29
N GLU A 101 -7.29 2.09 -4.36
CA GLU A 101 -6.20 2.94 -3.86
C GLU A 101 -5.90 2.67 -2.39
N ILE A 102 -6.90 2.78 -1.51
CA ILE A 102 -6.72 2.57 -0.06
C ILE A 102 -6.19 1.16 0.24
N SER A 103 -6.71 0.14 -0.45
CA SER A 103 -6.29 -1.25 -0.26
C SER A 103 -4.81 -1.45 -0.60
N ILE A 104 -4.34 -0.88 -1.72
CA ILE A 104 -2.93 -0.93 -2.11
C ILE A 104 -2.08 -0.13 -1.13
N GLY A 105 -2.58 1.03 -0.68
CA GLY A 105 -1.88 1.87 0.29
C GLY A 105 -1.66 1.20 1.65
N ILE A 106 -2.68 0.50 2.16
CA ILE A 106 -2.55 -0.35 3.36
C ILE A 106 -1.49 -1.43 3.11
N MET A 107 -1.58 -2.17 2.00
CA MET A 107 -0.61 -3.23 1.69
C MET A 107 0.82 -2.70 1.58
N ALA A 108 1.02 -1.51 1.00
CA ALA A 108 2.32 -0.86 0.90
C ALA A 108 2.89 -0.43 2.26
N ASN A 109 2.03 0.00 3.21
CA ASN A 109 2.45 0.22 4.59
C ASN A 109 2.84 -1.09 5.28
N MET A 110 2.02 -2.13 5.14
CA MET A 110 2.31 -3.44 5.72
C MET A 110 3.61 -4.03 5.15
N ALA A 111 3.85 -3.86 3.85
CA ALA A 111 5.06 -4.30 3.15
C ALA A 111 6.34 -3.62 3.68
N CYS A 112 6.28 -2.59 4.50
CA CYS A 112 7.46 -2.08 5.22
C CYS A 112 8.03 -3.12 6.19
N GLN A 113 7.21 -4.04 6.74
CA GLN A 113 7.69 -5.16 7.53
C GLN A 113 8.29 -6.25 6.62
N GLU A 114 9.44 -6.81 6.99
CA GLU A 114 10.18 -7.76 6.15
C GLU A 114 9.36 -9.03 5.84
N ASP A 115 8.80 -9.65 6.87
CA ASP A 115 8.05 -10.91 6.71
C ASP A 115 6.76 -10.73 5.90
N ILE A 116 6.06 -9.62 6.08
CA ILE A 116 4.88 -9.29 5.26
C ILE A 116 5.28 -9.05 3.80
N CYS A 117 6.39 -8.36 3.54
CA CYS A 117 6.86 -8.13 2.18
C CYS A 117 7.22 -9.45 1.47
N LYS A 118 7.84 -10.39 2.19
CA LYS A 118 8.11 -11.74 1.68
C LYS A 118 6.81 -12.48 1.37
N ASP A 119 5.85 -12.40 2.28
CA ASP A 119 4.52 -13.01 2.14
C ASP A 119 3.76 -12.46 0.92
N ILE A 120 3.75 -11.13 0.74
CA ILE A 120 3.23 -10.45 -0.46
C ILE A 120 3.94 -10.95 -1.73
N THR A 121 5.28 -11.03 -1.70
CA THR A 121 6.09 -11.45 -2.85
C THR A 121 5.89 -12.93 -3.20
N ASN A 122 5.53 -13.77 -2.24
CA ASN A 122 5.24 -15.18 -2.48
C ASN A 122 3.92 -15.39 -3.25
N ARG A 123 3.01 -14.42 -3.24
CA ARG A 123 1.78 -14.44 -4.04
C ARG A 123 2.04 -13.92 -5.45
N GLU A 124 2.30 -14.83 -6.39
CA GLU A 124 2.56 -14.46 -7.80
C GLU A 124 1.43 -13.63 -8.41
N LYS A 125 0.18 -13.94 -8.05
CA LYS A 125 -0.97 -13.18 -8.53
C LYS A 125 -0.93 -11.72 -8.12
N LEU A 126 -0.44 -11.41 -6.91
CA LEU A 126 -0.32 -10.05 -6.41
C LEU A 126 0.70 -9.27 -7.24
N ILE A 127 1.86 -9.87 -7.53
CA ILE A 127 2.87 -9.27 -8.42
C ILE A 127 2.25 -8.96 -9.78
N GLU A 128 1.58 -9.94 -10.40
CA GLU A 128 0.92 -9.77 -11.69
C GLU A 128 -0.09 -8.61 -11.66
N VAL A 129 -0.96 -8.55 -10.65
CA VAL A 129 -1.96 -7.49 -10.50
C VAL A 129 -1.31 -6.11 -10.34
N MET A 130 -0.26 -5.98 -9.53
CA MET A 130 0.44 -4.70 -9.38
C MET A 130 1.07 -4.23 -10.68
N LEU A 131 1.65 -5.15 -11.47
CA LEU A 131 2.23 -4.81 -12.77
C LEU A 131 1.14 -4.41 -13.79
N ILE A 132 -0.01 -5.08 -13.79
CA ILE A 132 -1.16 -4.72 -14.64
C ILE A 132 -1.73 -3.35 -14.24
N LEU A 133 -1.81 -3.05 -12.94
CA LEU A 133 -2.33 -1.76 -12.47
C LEU A 133 -1.47 -0.57 -12.87
N MET A 134 -0.22 -0.77 -13.32
CA MET A 134 0.58 0.31 -13.92
C MET A 134 0.00 0.85 -15.22
N ASP A 135 -0.90 0.12 -15.89
CA ASP A 135 -1.62 0.59 -17.08
C ASP A 135 -2.86 1.44 -16.71
N HIS A 136 -3.14 1.63 -15.41
CA HIS A 136 -4.28 2.41 -14.94
C HIS A 136 -4.07 3.92 -15.16
N ARG A 137 -5.15 4.71 -15.19
CA ARG A 137 -5.09 6.17 -15.45
C ARG A 137 -5.24 7.04 -14.20
N ASP A 138 -5.71 6.44 -13.11
CA ASP A 138 -5.93 7.10 -11.84
C ASP A 138 -4.60 7.28 -11.12
N ALA A 139 -4.16 8.53 -10.97
CA ALA A 139 -2.87 8.86 -10.36
C ALA A 139 -2.74 8.37 -8.92
N PRO A 140 -3.75 8.52 -8.03
CA PRO A 140 -3.69 7.95 -6.68
C PRO A 140 -3.41 6.44 -6.65
N ILE A 141 -4.07 5.63 -7.49
CA ILE A 141 -3.76 4.20 -7.60
C ILE A 141 -2.29 3.98 -8.01
N LEU A 142 -1.83 4.69 -9.04
CA LEU A 142 -0.45 4.55 -9.53
C LEU A 142 0.59 4.96 -8.46
N VAL A 143 0.29 5.97 -7.64
CA VAL A 143 1.14 6.38 -6.51
C VAL A 143 1.36 5.21 -5.55
N GLU A 144 0.28 4.51 -5.18
CA GLU A 144 0.37 3.41 -4.23
C GLU A 144 0.98 2.14 -4.83
N VAL A 145 0.69 1.84 -6.09
CA VAL A 145 1.33 0.73 -6.82
C VAL A 145 2.84 0.95 -6.91
N THR A 146 3.27 2.13 -7.36
CA THR A 146 4.70 2.44 -7.50
C THR A 146 5.41 2.40 -6.14
N ARG A 147 4.75 2.87 -5.07
CA ARG A 147 5.26 2.77 -3.69
C ARG A 147 5.43 1.33 -3.23
N LEU A 148 4.41 0.47 -3.42
CA LEU A 148 4.48 -0.94 -3.03
C LEU A 148 5.61 -1.67 -3.76
N VAL A 149 5.69 -1.50 -5.09
CA VAL A 149 6.73 -2.12 -5.93
C VAL A 149 8.10 -1.64 -5.48
N HIS A 150 8.26 -0.33 -5.21
CA HIS A 150 9.52 0.24 -4.75
C HIS A 150 9.98 -0.35 -3.41
N VAL A 151 9.07 -0.48 -2.43
CA VAL A 151 9.36 -1.15 -1.16
C VAL A 151 9.81 -2.58 -1.39
N ALA A 152 9.14 -3.33 -2.26
CA ALA A 152 9.43 -4.73 -2.51
C ALA A 152 10.78 -4.95 -3.21
N ILE A 153 11.16 -4.13 -4.18
CA ILE A 153 12.49 -4.25 -4.83
C ILE A 153 13.63 -3.75 -3.95
N SER A 154 13.33 -2.89 -2.96
CA SER A 154 14.35 -2.33 -2.08
C SER A 154 14.91 -3.36 -1.10
N LYS A 155 14.16 -4.43 -0.80
CA LYS A 155 14.59 -5.50 0.10
C LYS A 155 15.28 -6.64 -0.66
N ASN A 156 16.42 -7.10 -0.15
CA ASN A 156 17.25 -8.10 -0.84
C ASN A 156 16.52 -9.42 -1.09
N GLU A 157 15.72 -9.91 -0.14
CA GLU A 157 15.07 -11.23 -0.25
C GLU A 157 13.91 -11.28 -1.24
N THR A 158 13.27 -10.14 -1.51
CA THR A 158 12.11 -10.04 -2.40
C THR A 158 12.46 -9.52 -3.79
N ARG A 159 13.56 -8.75 -3.88
CA ARG A 159 14.00 -8.07 -5.11
C ARG A 159 14.02 -8.97 -6.32
N ASP A 160 14.71 -10.10 -6.27
CA ASP A 160 14.97 -10.91 -7.47
C ASP A 160 13.68 -11.41 -8.14
N LYS A 161 12.65 -11.74 -7.34
CA LYS A 161 11.35 -12.19 -7.87
C LYS A 161 10.61 -11.06 -8.57
N TRP A 162 10.60 -9.86 -7.98
CA TRP A 162 10.01 -8.68 -8.60
C TRP A 162 10.78 -8.24 -9.85
N MET A 163 12.10 -8.24 -9.82
CA MET A 163 12.94 -7.89 -10.98
C MET A 163 12.70 -8.82 -12.16
N ASN A 164 12.58 -10.13 -11.90
CA ASN A 164 12.26 -11.12 -12.93
C ASN A 164 10.88 -10.83 -13.55
N ALA A 165 9.85 -10.60 -12.73
CA ALA A 165 8.52 -10.27 -13.23
C ALA A 165 8.48 -8.96 -14.03
N ILE A 166 9.21 -7.93 -13.57
CA ILE A 166 9.31 -6.61 -14.23
C ILE A 166 9.99 -6.71 -15.59
N GLN A 167 11.01 -7.57 -15.73
CA GLN A 167 11.70 -7.77 -17.01
C GLN A 167 10.74 -8.27 -18.12
N HIS A 168 9.63 -8.87 -17.74
CA HIS A 168 8.62 -9.42 -18.65
C HIS A 168 7.32 -8.61 -18.69
N SER A 169 7.31 -7.39 -18.15
CA SER A 169 6.13 -6.52 -18.11
C SER A 169 6.33 -5.18 -18.83
N THR A 170 5.27 -4.40 -18.95
CA THR A 170 5.25 -3.04 -19.52
C THR A 170 5.64 -1.95 -18.50
N LEU A 171 6.03 -2.33 -17.27
CA LEU A 171 6.23 -1.38 -16.18
C LEU A 171 7.25 -0.28 -16.54
N LEU A 172 8.36 -0.62 -17.21
CA LEU A 172 9.36 0.40 -17.60
C LEU A 172 8.80 1.41 -18.60
N ASP A 173 8.04 0.96 -19.59
CA ASP A 173 7.38 1.84 -20.55
C ASP A 173 6.35 2.76 -19.86
N ASN A 174 5.60 2.21 -18.90
CA ASN A 174 4.64 2.96 -18.09
C ASN A 174 5.34 4.04 -17.24
N LEU A 175 6.47 3.72 -16.60
CA LEU A 175 7.24 4.70 -15.83
C LEU A 175 7.74 5.85 -16.72
N ILE A 176 8.28 5.53 -17.90
CA ILE A 176 8.75 6.55 -18.86
C ILE A 176 7.58 7.42 -19.33
N PHE A 177 6.45 6.80 -19.67
CA PHE A 177 5.26 7.51 -20.09
C PHE A 177 4.75 8.47 -19.00
N ILE A 178 4.69 8.01 -17.74
CA ILE A 178 4.26 8.82 -16.60
C ILE A 178 5.23 10.00 -16.37
N LEU A 179 6.54 9.76 -16.41
CA LEU A 179 7.54 10.82 -16.27
C LEU A 179 7.46 11.87 -17.39
N GLU A 180 7.05 11.48 -18.59
CA GLU A 180 6.87 12.42 -19.70
C GLU A 180 5.54 13.19 -19.62
N ASN A 181 4.48 12.63 -19.05
CA ASN A 181 3.12 13.14 -19.26
C ASN A 181 2.34 13.50 -17.98
N SER A 182 2.80 13.12 -16.78
CA SER A 182 2.09 13.39 -15.53
C SER A 182 2.39 14.78 -14.98
N VAL A 183 1.41 15.45 -14.38
CA VAL A 183 1.63 16.68 -13.60
C VAL A 183 1.47 16.44 -12.09
N ASN A 184 1.26 15.19 -11.68
CA ASN A 184 1.15 14.83 -10.27
C ASN A 184 2.57 14.67 -9.69
N GLU A 185 2.95 15.59 -8.81
CA GLU A 185 4.30 15.66 -8.21
C GLU A 185 4.68 14.39 -7.43
N GLU A 186 3.75 13.84 -6.66
CA GLU A 186 3.98 12.64 -5.87
C GLU A 186 4.20 11.41 -6.76
N LEU A 187 3.39 11.26 -7.80
CA LEU A 187 3.53 10.20 -8.78
C LEU A 187 4.86 10.31 -9.54
N LEU A 188 5.25 11.53 -9.95
CA LEU A 188 6.53 11.78 -10.60
C LEU A 188 7.70 11.40 -9.68
N LEU A 189 7.62 11.75 -8.39
CA LEU A 189 8.63 11.39 -7.39
C LEU A 189 8.74 9.86 -7.23
N ASN A 190 7.60 9.17 -7.02
CA ASN A 190 7.60 7.71 -6.83
C ASN A 190 8.11 6.99 -8.08
N CYS A 191 7.69 7.40 -9.28
CA CYS A 191 8.18 6.84 -10.53
C CYS A 191 9.69 7.06 -10.71
N SER A 192 10.19 8.26 -10.36
CA SER A 192 11.62 8.58 -10.42
C SER A 192 12.44 7.71 -9.48
N LEU A 193 11.97 7.53 -8.23
CA LEU A 193 12.62 6.68 -7.23
C LEU A 193 12.63 5.21 -7.66
N LEU A 194 11.48 4.71 -8.12
CA LEU A 194 11.34 3.34 -8.60
C LEU A 194 12.26 3.06 -9.79
N LEU A 195 12.21 3.91 -10.82
CA LEU A 195 13.07 3.79 -11.99
C LEU A 195 14.56 3.81 -11.62
N SER A 196 14.96 4.75 -10.76
CA SER A 196 16.34 4.85 -10.27
C SER A 196 16.79 3.55 -9.57
N SER A 197 15.96 3.00 -8.69
CA SER A 197 16.23 1.73 -8.02
C SER A 197 16.31 0.56 -9.01
N LEU A 198 15.41 0.47 -9.98
CA LEU A 198 15.43 -0.59 -11.00
C LEU A 198 16.74 -0.58 -11.80
N LEU A 199 17.16 0.58 -12.30
CA LEU A 199 18.40 0.73 -13.07
C LEU A 199 19.66 0.49 -12.21
N THR A 200 19.58 0.78 -10.91
CA THR A 200 20.66 0.50 -9.96
C THR A 200 20.83 -1.00 -9.74
N TYR A 201 19.73 -1.74 -9.57
CA TYR A 201 19.76 -3.16 -9.26
C TYR A 201 19.94 -4.05 -10.49
N ASN A 202 19.44 -3.63 -11.66
CA ASN A 202 19.66 -4.34 -12.90
C ASN A 202 20.01 -3.37 -14.04
N LYS A 203 21.31 -3.24 -14.29
CA LYS A 203 21.84 -2.39 -15.35
C LYS A 203 21.44 -2.87 -16.76
N SER A 204 21.09 -4.14 -16.95
CA SER A 204 20.65 -4.62 -18.27
C SER A 204 19.29 -4.04 -18.66
N LEU A 205 18.51 -3.50 -17.71
CA LEU A 205 17.27 -2.79 -18.05
C LEU A 205 17.55 -1.53 -18.87
N VAL A 206 18.73 -0.93 -18.77
CA VAL A 206 19.16 0.18 -19.63
C VAL A 206 19.24 -0.25 -21.11
N GLU A 207 19.52 -1.52 -21.39
CA GLU A 207 19.58 -2.03 -22.77
C GLU A 207 18.18 -2.20 -23.37
N ILE A 208 17.16 -2.34 -22.51
CA ILE A 208 15.75 -2.47 -22.90
C ILE A 208 15.13 -1.09 -23.14
N VAL A 209 15.58 -0.09 -22.37
CA VAL A 209 15.05 1.27 -22.40
C VAL A 209 15.77 2.11 -23.46
N ASP A 210 14.99 2.78 -24.31
CA ASP A 210 15.51 3.77 -25.25
C ASP A 210 16.09 4.99 -24.50
N ASP A 211 17.40 5.20 -24.59
CA ASP A 211 18.13 6.28 -23.90
C ASP A 211 17.59 7.68 -24.24
N GLU A 212 17.17 7.89 -25.49
CA GLU A 212 16.62 9.18 -25.90
C GLU A 212 15.24 9.43 -25.27
N LYS A 213 14.39 8.39 -25.23
CA LYS A 213 13.10 8.47 -24.54
C LYS A 213 13.28 8.71 -23.05
N LEU A 214 14.18 7.96 -22.41
CA LEU A 214 14.46 8.10 -20.99
C LEU A 214 14.94 9.50 -20.63
N ARG A 215 15.91 10.04 -21.38
CA ARG A 215 16.42 11.40 -21.19
C ARG A 215 15.31 12.43 -21.36
N LYS A 216 14.47 12.29 -22.39
CA LYS A 216 13.34 13.19 -22.63
C LYS A 216 12.35 13.17 -21.46
N ALA A 217 11.96 11.99 -21.01
CA ALA A 217 11.00 11.82 -19.92
C ALA A 217 11.51 12.45 -18.61
N VAL A 218 12.78 12.22 -18.25
CA VAL A 218 13.39 12.83 -17.06
C VAL A 218 13.44 14.36 -17.15
N VAL A 219 13.82 14.90 -18.32
CA VAL A 219 13.86 16.36 -18.53
C VAL A 219 12.46 16.95 -18.42
N GLU A 220 11.45 16.26 -18.92
CA GLU A 220 10.07 16.75 -18.88
C GLU A 220 9.49 16.70 -17.46
N ALA A 221 9.70 15.61 -16.72
CA ALA A 221 9.36 15.52 -15.30
C ALA A 221 9.92 16.70 -14.48
N ILE A 222 11.19 17.07 -14.70
CA ILE A 222 11.84 18.20 -14.01
C ILE A 222 11.20 19.56 -14.37
N LYS A 223 10.66 19.72 -15.58
CA LYS A 223 9.96 20.96 -15.95
C LYS A 223 8.57 21.04 -15.32
N GLN A 224 7.90 19.89 -15.16
CA GLN A 224 6.54 19.81 -14.64
C GLN A 224 6.47 20.09 -13.13
N THR A 225 7.57 19.87 -12.39
CA THR A 225 7.66 20.13 -10.94
C THR A 225 8.19 21.53 -10.58
N LYS A 226 8.11 22.50 -11.50
CA LYS A 226 8.54 23.90 -11.31
C LYS A 226 7.40 24.87 -11.47
#